data_AF-A0A089PAL6-F1
#
_entry.id   AF-A0A089PAL6-F1
#
_cell.length_a   1.000
_cell.length_b   1.000
_cell.length_c   1.000
_cell.angle_alpha   90.00
_cell.angle_beta   90.00
_cell.angle_gamma   90.00
#
_symmetry.space_group_name_H-M   'P 1'
#
loop_
_entity.id
_entity.type
_entity.pdbx_description
1 polymer ?
#
loop_
_entity_poly.entity_id
_entity_poly.type
_entity_poly.pdbx_seq_one_letter_code
_entity_poly.pdbx_strand_id
1 'polypeptide(L)' 'MQVVLDGSSKKVAVDAVGCKPDDWVICVGSSAAREAAGSKSYPSDLTIVGIIDHWDPETQQQISGGAK' A
#
# COMPACT_ATOMS: atom_id res chain seq x y z
N MET A 1 -12.88 0.46 -2.74
CA MET A 1 -11.76 -0.25 -3.40
C MET A 1 -11.02 0.75 -4.27
N GLN A 2 -9.71 0.59 -4.40
CA GLN A 2 -8.82 1.48 -5.15
C GLN A 2 -7.84 0.67 -5.99
N VAL A 3 -7.31 1.28 -7.06
CA VAL A 3 -6.18 0.73 -7.82
C VAL A 3 -4.90 1.25 -7.22
N VAL A 4 -3.99 0.36 -6.81
CA VAL A 4 -2.68 0.70 -6.25
C VAL A 4 -1.56 0.24 -7.17
N LEU A 5 -0.43 0.95 -7.13
CA LEU A 5 0.79 0.63 -7.88
C LEU A 5 1.84 0.12 -6.91
N ASP A 6 2.42 -1.05 -7.18
CA ASP A 6 3.53 -1.62 -6.38
C ASP A 6 4.92 -1.40 -7.00
N GLY A 7 5.00 -0.57 -8.05
CA GLY A 7 6.20 -0.37 -8.86
C GLY A 7 6.36 -1.35 -10.03
N SER A 8 5.58 -2.43 -10.10
CA SER A 8 5.61 -3.42 -11.20
C SER A 8 4.27 -3.58 -11.90
N SER A 9 3.17 -3.58 -11.14
CA SER A 9 1.84 -3.95 -11.60
C SER A 9 0.77 -3.10 -10.93
N LYS A 10 -0.38 -3.00 -11.59
CA LYS A 10 -1.61 -2.45 -11.00
C LYS A 10 -2.30 -3.56 -10.21
N LYS A 11 -2.64 -3.28 -8.95
CA LYS A 11 -3.45 -4.18 -8.10
C LYS A 11 -4.73 -3.48 -7.66
N VAL A 12 -5.73 -4.25 -7.26
CA VAL A 12 -6.97 -3.73 -6.67
C VAL A 12 -6.96 -4.04 -5.19
N ALA A 13 -7.11 -3.01 -4.36
CA ALA A 13 -7.15 -3.14 -2.92
C ALA A 13 -8.49 -2.65 -2.36
N VAL A 14 -8.97 -3.29 -1.29
CA VAL A 14 -10.02 -2.72 -0.43
C VAL A 14 -9.48 -1.46 0.22
N ASP A 15 -10.29 -0.41 0.27
CA ASP A 15 -9.93 0.84 0.92
C ASP A 15 -10.83 1.03 2.13
N ALA A 16 -10.26 0.78 3.31
CA ALA A 16 -10.92 1.00 4.60
C ALA A 16 -10.58 2.36 5.22
N VAL A 17 -9.68 3.12 4.57
CA VAL A 17 -9.09 4.35 5.12
C VAL A 17 -9.69 5.60 4.48
N GLY A 18 -10.06 5.54 3.20
CA GLY A 18 -10.54 6.68 2.43
C GLY A 18 -9.42 7.46 1.75
N CYS A 19 -8.46 6.74 1.17
CA CYS A 19 -7.37 7.34 0.40
C CYS A 19 -7.85 7.98 -0.91
N LYS A 20 -7.03 8.90 -1.42
CA LYS A 20 -7.26 9.70 -2.62
C LYS A 20 -6.26 9.33 -3.72
N PRO A 21 -6.54 9.68 -4.98
CA PRO A 21 -5.52 9.63 -6.02
C PRO A 21 -4.24 10.34 -5.57
N ASP A 22 -3.10 9.77 -5.94
CA ASP A 22 -1.75 10.23 -5.61
C ASP A 22 -1.29 10.03 -4.14
N ASP A 23 -2.14 9.48 -3.26
CA ASP A 23 -1.69 9.05 -1.93
C ASP A 23 -0.74 7.84 -2.03
N TRP A 24 0.37 7.91 -1.30
CA TRP A 24 1.20 6.75 -1.01
C TRP A 24 0.55 5.95 0.12
N VAL A 25 0.42 4.64 -0.05
CA VAL A 25 -0.35 3.81 0.89
C VAL A 25 0.40 2.56 1.33
N ILE A 26 0.05 2.08 2.52
CA ILE A 26 0.46 0.75 2.99
C ILE A 26 -0.69 -0.22 2.75
N CYS A 27 -0.37 -1.34 2.09
CA CYS A 27 -1.30 -2.44 1.86
C CYS A 27 -0.91 -3.68 2.67
N VAL A 28 -1.90 -4.37 3.20
CA VAL A 28 -1.76 -5.71 3.80
C VAL A 28 -2.33 -6.73 2.83
N GLY A 29 -1.53 -7.73 2.47
CA GLY A 29 -1.92 -8.79 1.54
C GLY A 29 -2.27 -10.13 2.21
N SER A 30 -2.68 -11.09 1.39
CA SER A 30 -2.95 -12.48 1.79
C SER A 30 -4.04 -12.57 2.87
N SER A 31 -3.99 -13.58 3.74
CA SER A 31 -5.01 -13.85 4.76
C SER A 31 -5.21 -12.71 5.76
N ALA A 32 -4.17 -11.91 6.04
CA ALA A 32 -4.25 -10.76 6.93
C ALA A 32 -5.11 -9.61 6.38
N ALA A 33 -5.30 -9.55 5.05
CA ALA A 33 -6.12 -8.52 4.41
C ALA A 33 -7.59 -8.55 4.85
N ARG A 34 -8.09 -9.72 5.25
CA ARG A 34 -9.47 -9.89 5.74
C ARG A 34 -9.69 -9.16 7.06
N GLU A 35 -8.77 -9.34 8.00
CA GLU A 35 -8.77 -8.63 9.28
C GLU A 35 -8.67 -7.12 9.06
N ALA A 36 -7.76 -6.70 8.16
CA ALA A 36 -7.60 -5.30 7.77
C ALA A 36 -8.85 -4.70 7.12
N ALA A 37 -9.66 -5.51 6.43
CA ALA A 37 -10.95 -5.09 5.87
C ALA A 37 -12.08 -5.01 6.93
N GLY A 38 -11.77 -5.29 8.20
CA GLY A 38 -12.70 -5.21 9.32
C GLY A 38 -13.41 -6.53 9.67
N SER A 39 -13.13 -7.63 8.97
CA SER A 39 -13.68 -8.95 9.31
C SER A 39 -12.93 -10.12 8.66
N LYS A 40 -12.65 -11.19 9.42
CA LYS A 40 -12.12 -12.47 8.91
C LYS A 40 -12.92 -13.08 7.77
N SER A 41 -14.23 -12.81 7.71
CA SER A 41 -15.12 -13.34 6.65
C SER A 41 -15.15 -12.46 5.40
N TYR A 42 -14.60 -11.24 5.46
CA TYR A 42 -14.56 -10.36 4.30
C TYR A 42 -13.62 -10.94 3.24
N PRO A 43 -14.07 -11.10 1.98
CA PRO A 43 -13.27 -11.76 0.95
C PRO A 43 -12.24 -10.81 0.33
N SER A 44 -11.29 -10.32 1.13
CA SER A 44 -10.16 -9.51 0.68
C SER A 44 -8.85 -10.28 0.77
N ASP A 45 -8.02 -10.13 -0.25
CA ASP A 45 -6.62 -10.58 -0.28
C ASP A 45 -5.62 -9.40 -0.37
N LEU A 46 -6.12 -8.16 -0.44
CA LEU A 46 -5.36 -6.93 -0.41
C LEU A 46 -6.19 -5.77 0.15
N THR A 47 -5.75 -5.16 1.24
CA THR A 47 -6.45 -4.05 1.90
C THR A 47 -5.50 -2.92 2.26
N ILE A 48 -5.88 -1.67 1.96
CA ILE A 48 -5.18 -0.46 2.39
C ILE A 48 -5.46 -0.23 3.87
N VAL A 49 -4.38 -0.07 4.65
CA VAL A 49 -4.45 0.10 6.11
C VAL A 49 -3.95 1.46 6.60
N GLY A 50 -3.31 2.24 5.71
CA GLY A 50 -2.84 3.58 6.05
C GLY A 50 -2.31 4.33 4.83
N ILE A 51 -2.28 5.65 4.98
CA ILE A 51 -1.62 6.59 4.07
C ILE A 51 -0.24 6.90 4.64
N ILE A 52 0.76 7.02 3.78
CA ILE A 52 2.12 7.40 4.14
C ILE A 52 2.24 8.91 3.99
N ASP A 53 2.39 9.62 5.10
CA ASP A 53 2.44 11.10 5.10
C ASP A 53 3.67 11.66 4.39
N HIS A 54 4.83 11.03 4.60
CA HIS A 54 6.12 11.48 4.09
C HIS A 54 6.86 10.31 3.46
N TRP A 55 6.62 10.09 2.16
CA TRP A 55 7.40 9.17 1.35
C TRP A 55 8.31 9.95 0.40
N ASP A 56 9.62 9.89 0.63
CA ASP A 56 10.61 10.47 -0.26
C ASP A 56 11.25 9.36 -1.11
N PRO A 57 10.85 9.19 -2.38
CA PRO A 57 11.42 8.18 -3.26
C PRO A 57 12.89 8.43 -3.63
N GLU A 58 13.40 9.65 -3.45
CA GLU A 58 14.79 10.01 -3.75
C GLU A 58 15.75 9.59 -2.63
N THR A 59 15.28 9.45 -1.38
CA THR A 59 16.10 8.92 -0.27
C THR A 59 16.67 7.52 -0.56
N GLN A 60 16.00 6.71 -1.37
CA GLN A 60 16.47 5.38 -1.77
C GLN A 60 17.69 5.42 -2.73
N GLN A 61 17.78 6.45 -3.58
CA GLN A 61 18.92 6.61 -4.51
C GLN A 61 20.19 7.02 -3.78
N GLN A 62 20.06 7.76 -2.66
CA GLN A 62 21.23 8.23 -1.91
C GLN A 62 21.90 7.13 -1.07
N ILE A 63 21.14 6.13 -0.60
CA ILE A 63 21.69 4.98 0.16
C ILE A 63 22.44 4.00 -0.76
N SER A 64 22.04 3.91 -2.04
CA SER A 64 22.69 3.03 -3.03
C SER A 64 23.87 3.68 -3.77
N GLY A 65 24.03 5.01 -3.68
CA GLY A 65 25.12 5.77 -4.30
C GLY A 65 26.34 6.05 -3.41
N GLY A 66 26.32 5.62 -2.15
CA GLY A 66 27.34 5.91 -1.13
C GLY A 66 28.54 4.96 -1.11
N ALA A 67 29.16 4.69 -2.26
CA ALA A 67 30.51 4.13 -2.32
C ALA A 67 31.16 4.57 -3.64
N LYS A 68 31.67 5.80 -3.65
CA LYS A 68 32.74 6.19 -4.55
C LYS A 68 33.81 6.91 -3.77
#